data_AF-A0A7K0BW22-F1
#
_entry.id   AF-A0A7K0BW22-F1
#
_cell.length_a   1.000
_cell.length_b   1.000
_cell.length_c   1.000
_cell.angle_alpha   90.00
_cell.angle_beta   90.00
_cell.angle_gamma   90.00
#
_symmetry.space_group_name_H-M   'P 1'
#
loop_
_entity.id
_entity.type
_entity.pdbx_description
1 polymer ?
#
loop_
_entity_poly.entity_id
_entity_poly.type
_entity_poly.pdbx_seq_one_letter_code
_entity_poly.pdbx_strand_id
1 'polypeptide(L)'
;MSRETHSGLQCPHCRTHLALVPAPGSPDPAAPPPAGIVIPPPILVREEYTPPPVAEVLAVYAGRSVDSTTAARGAARVRESMNRARNAATQRRSAQKAARRTSKSA
;
A
#
# COMPACT_ATOMS: atom_id res chain seq x y z
N MET A 1 -12.64 -27.92 14.42
CA MET A 1 -12.23 -26.54 14.08
C MET A 1 -12.81 -26.22 12.72
N SER A 2 -13.87 -25.43 12.69
CA SER A 2 -14.59 -25.09 11.46
C SER A 2 -13.75 -24.11 10.65
N ARG A 3 -13.49 -24.41 9.37
CA ARG A 3 -12.85 -23.48 8.45
C ARG A 3 -13.94 -22.58 7.88
N GLU A 4 -14.05 -21.33 8.31
CA GLU A 4 -14.90 -20.38 7.62
C GLU A 4 -14.29 -20.04 6.25
N THR A 5 -14.81 -20.66 5.19
CA THR A 5 -14.56 -20.23 3.81
C THR A 5 -15.42 -18.99 3.55
N HIS A 6 -14.80 -17.82 3.45
CA HIS A 6 -15.53 -16.58 3.20
C HIS A 6 -15.78 -16.40 1.69
N SER A 7 -17.04 -16.40 1.29
CA SER A 7 -17.48 -16.25 -0.11
C SER A 7 -16.97 -14.96 -0.77
N GLY A 8 -16.64 -13.93 0.02
CA GLY A 8 -16.15 -12.64 -0.44
C GLY A 8 -14.63 -12.52 -0.63
N LEU A 9 -13.84 -13.48 -0.16
CA LEU A 9 -12.38 -13.44 -0.28
C LEU A 9 -11.93 -14.44 -1.36
N GLN A 10 -11.58 -13.92 -2.54
CA GLN A 10 -11.09 -14.72 -3.68
C GLN A 10 -9.66 -14.35 -4.04
N CYS A 11 -8.88 -15.35 -4.47
CA CYS A 11 -7.54 -15.11 -5.02
C CYS A 11 -7.62 -14.34 -6.35
N PRO A 12 -6.89 -13.24 -6.55
CA PRO A 12 -6.93 -12.45 -7.78
C PRO A 12 -6.36 -13.19 -9.01
N HIS A 13 -5.58 -14.24 -8.80
CA HIS A 13 -4.95 -15.01 -9.89
C HIS A 13 -5.78 -16.20 -10.37
N CYS A 14 -6.40 -16.95 -9.45
CA CYS A 14 -7.12 -18.19 -9.78
C CYS A 14 -8.59 -18.19 -9.36
N ARG A 15 -9.09 -17.11 -8.75
CA ARG A 15 -10.48 -16.93 -8.27
C ARG A 15 -10.98 -17.95 -7.25
N THR A 16 -10.09 -18.76 -6.68
CA THR A 16 -10.42 -19.70 -5.60
C THR A 16 -10.77 -18.96 -4.31
N HIS A 17 -11.78 -19.46 -3.58
CA HIS A 17 -12.14 -18.96 -2.27
C HIS A 17 -11.03 -19.19 -1.24
N LEU A 18 -10.73 -18.16 -0.46
CA LEU A 18 -9.71 -18.20 0.58
C LEU A 18 -10.36 -18.51 1.94
N ALA A 19 -9.68 -19.29 2.75
CA ALA A 19 -10.05 -19.56 4.14
C ALA A 19 -9.16 -18.74 5.07
N LEU A 20 -9.76 -18.10 6.07
CA LEU A 20 -9.00 -17.42 7.12
C LEU A 20 -8.54 -18.45 8.14
N VAL A 21 -7.26 -18.40 8.52
CA VAL A 21 -6.70 -19.23 9.59
C VAL A 21 -6.37 -18.30 10.75
N PRO A 22 -6.97 -18.48 11.94
CA PRO A 22 -6.63 -17.69 13.12
C PRO A 22 -5.15 -17.86 13.47
N ALA A 23 -4.44 -16.74 13.63
CA ALA A 23 -3.07 -16.76 14.13
C ALA A 23 -3.08 -17.05 15.64
N PRO A 24 -2.20 -17.94 16.14
CA PRO A 24 -2.07 -18.18 17.57
C PRO A 24 -1.56 -16.89 18.24
N GLY A 25 -2.40 -16.26 19.07
CA GLY A 25 -2.11 -14.99 19.75
C GLY A 25 -3.12 -13.87 19.50
N SER A 26 -4.14 -14.10 18.68
CA SER A 26 -5.28 -13.17 18.52
C SER A 26 -6.25 -13.38 19.70
N PRO A 27 -6.63 -12.35 20.48
CA PRO A 27 -7.66 -12.53 21.50
C PRO A 27 -8.99 -12.86 20.82
N ASP A 28 -9.56 -14.01 21.19
CA ASP A 28 -10.90 -14.44 20.79
C ASP A 28 -11.93 -13.40 21.26
N PRO A 29 -12.75 -12.79 20.39
CA PRO A 29 -13.84 -11.90 20.82
C PRO A 29 -15.01 -12.65 21.49
N ALA A 30 -14.94 -13.98 21.56
CA ALA A 30 -16.00 -14.84 22.11
C ALA A 30 -15.68 -15.43 23.51
N ALA A 31 -14.54 -15.08 24.13
CA ALA A 31 -14.23 -15.56 25.48
C ALA A 31 -14.81 -14.62 26.56
N PRO A 32 -15.59 -15.11 27.54
CA PRO A 32 -16.01 -14.29 28.67
C PRO A 32 -14.77 -13.88 29.50
N PRO A 33 -14.66 -12.61 29.94
CA PRO A 33 -13.51 -12.16 30.71
C PRO A 33 -13.46 -12.87 32.07
N PRO A 34 -12.27 -13.24 32.59
CA PRO A 34 -12.16 -13.84 33.91
C PRO A 34 -12.64 -12.85 34.98
N ALA A 35 -13.55 -13.31 35.83
CA ALA A 35 -14.05 -12.55 36.96
C ALA A 35 -12.92 -12.28 37.96
N GLY A 36 -12.62 -10.99 38.17
CA GLY A 36 -11.79 -10.54 39.28
C GLY A 36 -10.72 -9.54 38.88
N ILE A 37 -11.11 -8.27 38.82
CA ILE A 37 -10.40 -7.11 39.40
C ILE A 37 -11.45 -5.99 39.48
N VAL A 38 -11.81 -5.59 40.70
CA VAL A 38 -12.66 -4.43 40.98
C VAL A 38 -11.73 -3.23 41.13
N ILE A 39 -11.82 -2.24 40.24
CA ILE A 39 -11.20 -0.92 40.40
C ILE A 39 -12.31 0.13 40.24
N PRO A 40 -12.66 0.93 41.27
CA PRO A 40 -13.62 2.03 41.15
C PRO A 40 -13.02 3.22 40.37
N PRO A 41 -13.83 4.06 39.71
CA PRO A 41 -13.36 4.93 38.63
C PRO A 41 -12.86 6.29 39.14
N PRO A 42 -11.88 6.90 38.45
CA PRO A 42 -11.97 8.31 38.12
C PRO A 42 -12.43 8.41 36.66
N ILE A 43 -13.58 9.03 36.47
CA ILE A 43 -14.13 9.39 35.16
C ILE A 43 -13.20 10.44 34.55
N LEU A 44 -12.21 9.99 33.79
CA LEU A 44 -11.53 10.77 32.77
C LEU A 44 -11.93 10.16 31.44
N VAL A 45 -13.05 10.66 30.89
CA VAL A 45 -13.38 10.46 29.48
C VAL A 45 -12.40 11.31 28.68
N ARG A 46 -11.14 10.88 28.65
CA ARG A 46 -10.28 11.21 27.53
C ARG A 46 -10.85 10.34 26.42
N GLU A 47 -11.55 10.96 25.46
CA GLU A 47 -11.82 10.32 24.17
C GLU A 47 -10.48 9.91 23.59
N GLU A 48 -10.06 8.71 23.96
CA GLU A 48 -8.89 8.05 23.42
C GLU A 48 -9.26 7.78 21.98
N TYR A 49 -8.78 8.67 21.10
CA TYR A 49 -8.92 8.53 19.67
C TYR A 49 -8.37 7.15 19.31
N THR A 50 -9.28 6.19 19.21
CA THR A 50 -8.98 4.83 18.83
C THR A 50 -8.98 4.87 17.31
N PRO A 51 -7.81 4.73 16.66
CA PRO A 51 -7.79 4.76 15.20
C PRO A 51 -8.74 3.66 14.69
N PRO A 52 -9.52 3.94 13.63
CA PRO A 52 -10.47 2.99 13.11
C PRO A 52 -9.74 1.68 12.79
N PRO A 53 -10.38 0.52 13.05
CA PRO A 53 -9.74 -0.76 12.84
C PRO A 53 -9.30 -0.87 11.38
N VAL A 54 -8.08 -1.39 11.17
CA VAL A 54 -7.43 -1.43 9.85
C VAL A 54 -8.31 -2.13 8.80
N ALA A 55 -9.15 -3.09 9.21
CA ALA A 55 -10.12 -3.74 8.34
C ALA A 55 -11.14 -2.76 7.73
N GLU A 56 -11.64 -1.78 8.49
CA GLU A 56 -12.55 -0.75 7.99
C GLU A 56 -11.85 0.20 7.03
N VAL A 57 -10.61 0.58 7.34
CA VAL A 57 -9.79 1.41 6.43
C VAL A 57 -9.50 0.67 5.13
N LEU A 58 -9.15 -0.61 5.21
CA LEU A 58 -8.88 -1.44 4.03
C LEU A 58 -10.14 -1.76 3.25
N ALA A 59 -11.31 -1.88 3.88
CA ALA A 59 -12.60 -2.08 3.21
C ALA A 59 -12.94 -0.93 2.24
N VAL A 60 -12.56 0.31 2.58
CA VAL A 60 -12.71 1.49 1.68
C VAL A 60 -11.90 1.35 0.38
N TYR A 61 -10.84 0.55 0.40
CA TYR A 61 -10.01 0.26 -0.75
C TYR A 61 -10.23 -1.15 -1.32
N ALA A 62 -10.91 -2.04 -0.59
CA ALA A 62 -11.25 -3.38 -1.04
C ALA A 62 -12.17 -3.29 -2.26
N GLY A 63 -11.69 -3.75 -3.41
CA GLY A 63 -12.40 -3.66 -4.68
C GLY A 63 -12.00 -2.49 -5.58
N ARG A 64 -11.07 -1.62 -5.16
CA ARG A 64 -10.41 -0.70 -6.10
C ARG A 64 -9.49 -1.50 -7.02
N SER A 65 -10.04 -1.97 -8.13
CA SER A 65 -9.23 -2.42 -9.25
C SER A 65 -8.42 -1.23 -9.77
N VAL A 66 -7.12 -1.42 -10.00
CA VAL A 66 -6.29 -0.43 -10.68
C VAL A 66 -6.95 -0.09 -12.02
N ASP A 67 -7.47 1.13 -12.16
CA ASP A 67 -8.03 1.60 -13.41
C ASP A 67 -6.94 1.53 -14.48
N SER A 68 -7.12 0.59 -15.41
CA SER A 68 -6.16 0.30 -16.47
C SER A 68 -5.85 1.53 -17.32
N THR A 69 -6.81 2.45 -17.48
CA THR A 69 -6.62 3.68 -18.26
C THR A 69 -5.73 4.67 -17.52
N THR A 70 -5.95 4.84 -16.21
CA THR A 70 -5.10 5.65 -15.34
C THR A 70 -3.69 5.05 -15.22
N ALA A 71 -3.57 3.72 -15.09
CA ALA A 71 -2.27 3.05 -15.09
C ALA A 71 -1.52 3.21 -16.41
N ALA A 72 -2.21 3.07 -17.55
CA ALA A 72 -1.61 3.28 -18.88
C ALA A 72 -1.14 4.74 -19.07
N ARG A 73 -1.94 5.72 -18.64
CA ARG A 73 -1.56 7.14 -18.65
C ARG A 73 -0.34 7.42 -17.76
N GLY A 74 -0.31 6.83 -16.56
CA GLY A 74 0.83 6.91 -15.66
C GLY A 74 2.10 6.33 -16.29
N ALA A 75 2.00 5.14 -16.88
CA ALA A 75 3.10 4.50 -17.58
C ALA A 75 3.60 5.33 -18.78
N ALA A 76 2.69 5.96 -19.53
CA ALA A 76 3.05 6.85 -20.64
C ALA A 76 3.87 8.06 -20.15
N ARG A 77 3.44 8.72 -19.07
CA ARG A 77 4.18 9.86 -18.48
C ARG A 77 5.56 9.46 -17.99
N VAL A 78 5.71 8.29 -17.38
CA VAL A 78 7.01 7.77 -16.95
C VAL A 78 7.95 7.54 -18.15
N ARG A 79 7.44 6.92 -19.23
CA ARG A 79 8.22 6.72 -20.46
C ARG A 79 8.66 8.04 -21.09
N GLU A 80 7.76 9.02 -21.17
CA GLU A 80 8.07 10.36 -21.69
C GLU A 80 9.16 11.04 -20.85
N SER A 81 9.05 10.99 -19.52
CA SER A 81 10.06 11.53 -18.60
C SER A 81 11.43 10.89 -18.81
N MET A 82 11.48 9.56 -18.91
CA MET A 82 12.72 8.82 -19.16
C MET A 82 13.35 9.19 -20.51
N ASN A 83 12.54 9.34 -21.56
CA ASN A 83 13.02 9.76 -22.88
C ASN A 83 13.57 11.19 -22.85
N ARG A 84 12.89 12.12 -22.16
CA ARG A 84 13.41 13.47 -21.95
C ARG A 84 14.75 13.46 -21.21
N ALA A 85 14.86 12.68 -20.14
CA ALA A 85 16.10 12.56 -19.37
C ALA A 85 17.26 12.01 -20.22
N ARG A 86 17.00 10.99 -21.06
CA ARG A 86 17.99 10.45 -22.00
C ARG A 86 18.44 11.49 -23.03
N ASN A 87 17.51 12.24 -23.61
CA ASN A 87 17.82 13.28 -24.59
C ASN A 87 18.66 14.39 -23.95
N ALA A 88 18.30 14.84 -22.76
CA ALA A 88 19.08 15.84 -22.01
C ALA A 88 20.49 15.33 -21.67
N ALA A 89 20.63 14.06 -21.28
CA ALA A 89 21.93 13.45 -21.03
C ALA A 89 22.81 13.42 -22.29
N THR A 90 22.23 13.08 -23.45
CA THR A 90 22.94 13.08 -24.74
C THR A 90 23.39 14.50 -25.12
N GLN A 91 22.52 15.49 -24.96
CA GLN A 91 22.85 16.91 -25.22
C GLN A 91 23.98 17.42 -24.30
N ARG A 92 23.96 17.06 -23.02
CA ARG A 92 25.05 17.41 -22.09
C ARG A 92 26.37 16.79 -22.53
N ARG A 93 26.36 15.53 -22.97
CA ARG A 93 27.58 14.86 -23.47
C ARG A 93 28.11 15.51 -24.74
N SER A 94 27.25 15.88 -25.69
CA SER A 94 27.68 16.57 -26.92
C SER A 94 28.25 17.96 -26.62
N ALA A 95 27.60 18.73 -25.74
CA ALA A 95 28.08 20.04 -25.30
C ALA A 95 29.44 19.95 -24.59
N GLN A 96 29.62 18.98 -23.69
CA GLN A 96 30.91 18.73 -23.03
C GLN A 96 32.02 18.35 -24.03
N LYS A 97 31.69 17.53 -25.05
CA LYS A 97 32.65 17.15 -26.08
C LYS A 97 33.03 18.34 -26.96
N ALA A 98 32.08 19.22 -27.30
CA ALA A 98 32.34 20.44 -28.03
C ALA A 98 33.23 21.40 -27.22
N ALA A 99 32.90 21.65 -25.95
CA ALA A 99 33.69 22.50 -25.05
C ALA A 99 35.14 21.99 -24.87
N ARG A 100 35.33 20.67 -24.76
CA ARG A 100 36.69 20.07 -24.69
C ARG A 100 37.49 20.24 -25.98
N ARG A 101 36.83 20.27 -27.14
CA ARG A 101 37.51 20.50 -28.43
C ARG A 101 37.97 21.95 -28.54
N THR A 102 37.11 22.90 -28.19
CA THR A 102 37.45 24.33 -28.23
C THR A 102 38.54 24.70 -27.23
N SER A 103 38.60 24.06 -26.07
CA SER A 103 39.66 24.29 -25.08
C SER A 103 41.00 23.62 -25.43
N LYS A 104 41.02 22.66 -26.36
CA LYS A 104 42.23 21.93 -26.77
C LYS A 104 42.93 22.61 -27.95
N SER A 105 42.22 23.43 -28.71
CA SER A 105 42.69 24.15 -29.91
C SER A 105 43.10 25.61 -29.65
N ALA A 106 43.14 26.03 -28.39
CA ALA A 106 43.68 27.31 -27.92
C ALA A 106 44.98 27.04 -27.16
#